data_AF-A0A1X1WM01-F1
#
_entry.id   AF-A0A1X1WM01-F1
#
_cell.length_a   1.000
_cell.length_b   1.000
_cell.length_c   1.000
_cell.angle_alpha   90.00
_cell.angle_beta   90.00
_cell.angle_gamma   90.00
#
_symmetry.space_group_name_H-M   'P 1'
#
loop_
_entity.id
_entity.type
_entity.pdbx_description
1 polymer ?
#
loop_
_entity_poly.entity_id
_entity_poly.type
_entity_poly.pdbx_seq_one_letter_code
_entity_poly.pdbx_strand_id
1 'polypeptide(L)'
;MRDTARAVGLAAGLLGWSVIAPRLAHRWNPLPQAVFGSVMATLVRGQIGLRPPALWQGLRWGGAAAVPVMLTVAASTRIPRVRASMAARELPAPAARWLLLRIPLGTVWSEEVAYRAVLGAAAARAFGDTKGRVFTAAVFGLSHIPDARAAGESVPGAVLVTGVGGWVFEWLYARSGSLAAPMLAHLAVNEAGAVAALAVSGGIRRNR
;
A
#
# COMPACT_ATOMS: atom_id res chain seq x y z
N MET A 1 -27.84 -8.60 -4.29
CA MET A 1 -27.92 -7.21 -4.82
C MET A 1 -27.35 -6.16 -3.87
N ARG A 2 -27.77 -6.12 -2.59
CA ARG A 2 -27.27 -5.11 -1.63
C ARG A 2 -25.75 -5.16 -1.41
N ASP A 3 -25.16 -6.35 -1.30
CA ASP A 3 -23.70 -6.47 -1.08
C ASP A 3 -22.88 -6.10 -2.31
N THR A 4 -23.34 -6.48 -3.50
CA THR A 4 -22.75 -6.05 -4.78
C THR A 4 -22.73 -4.53 -4.91
N ALA A 5 -23.88 -3.88 -4.66
CA ALA A 5 -23.97 -2.42 -4.72
C ALA A 5 -23.04 -1.73 -3.71
N ARG A 6 -22.90 -2.29 -2.49
CA ARG A 6 -21.95 -1.80 -1.48
C ARG A 6 -20.49 -1.96 -1.93
N ALA A 7 -20.10 -3.13 -2.44
CA ALA A 7 -18.74 -3.38 -2.89
C ALA A 7 -18.35 -2.46 -4.06
N VAL A 8 -19.26 -2.29 -5.03
CA VAL A 8 -19.06 -1.38 -6.17
C VAL A 8 -19.03 0.09 -5.71
N GLY A 9 -19.91 0.50 -4.81
CA GLY A 9 -19.91 1.86 -4.25
C GLY A 9 -18.63 2.20 -3.48
N LEU A 10 -18.13 1.27 -2.67
CA LEU A 10 -16.84 1.43 -1.98
C LEU A 10 -15.67 1.51 -2.97
N ALA A 11 -15.66 0.65 -4.00
CA ALA A 11 -14.64 0.69 -5.04
C ALA A 11 -14.64 2.04 -5.79
N ALA A 12 -15.82 2.52 -6.21
CA ALA A 12 -15.95 3.82 -6.85
C ALA A 12 -15.48 4.96 -5.94
N GLY A 13 -15.83 4.92 -4.65
CA GLY A 13 -15.35 5.89 -3.66
C GLY A 13 -13.83 5.88 -3.49
N LEU A 14 -13.20 4.70 -3.46
CA LEU A 14 -11.74 4.56 -3.35
C LEU A 14 -11.02 5.05 -4.61
N LEU A 15 -11.52 4.74 -5.80
CA LEU A 15 -10.98 5.25 -7.06
C LEU A 15 -11.15 6.77 -7.18
N GLY A 16 -12.29 7.31 -6.75
CA GLY A 16 -12.48 8.76 -6.66
C GLY A 16 -11.52 9.41 -5.66
N TRP A 17 -11.31 8.77 -4.50
CA TRP A 17 -10.38 9.24 -3.48
C TRP A 17 -8.94 9.25 -3.98
N SER A 18 -8.49 8.24 -4.72
CA SER A 18 -7.11 8.20 -5.24
C SER A 18 -6.82 9.32 -6.25
N VAL A 19 -7.86 9.83 -6.91
CA VAL A 19 -7.77 10.99 -7.81
C VAL A 19 -7.78 12.32 -7.03
N ILE A 20 -8.51 12.41 -5.91
CA ILE A 20 -8.68 13.65 -5.14
C ILE A 20 -7.56 13.85 -4.12
N ALA A 21 -7.20 12.81 -3.36
CA ALA A 21 -6.31 12.90 -2.21
C ALA A 21 -4.93 13.48 -2.52
N PRO A 22 -4.28 13.17 -3.67
CA PRO A 22 -3.00 13.78 -4.04
C PRO A 22 -3.09 15.29 -4.30
N ARG A 23 -4.28 15.82 -4.61
CA ARG A 23 -4.51 17.25 -4.86
C ARG A 23 -4.72 18.06 -3.59
N LEU A 24 -4.91 17.40 -2.44
CA LEU A 24 -4.98 18.07 -1.15
C LEU A 24 -3.61 18.66 -0.81
N ALA A 25 -3.60 19.85 -0.22
CA ALA A 25 -2.37 20.58 0.04
C ALA A 25 -1.35 19.72 0.82
N HIS A 26 -0.14 19.62 0.29
CA HIS A 26 0.89 18.68 0.77
C HIS A 26 1.21 18.85 2.27
N ARG A 27 1.06 20.08 2.80
CA ARG A 27 1.25 20.43 4.22
C ARG A 27 0.38 19.60 5.17
N TRP A 28 -0.77 19.10 4.71
CA TRP A 28 -1.70 18.33 5.54
C TRP A 28 -1.39 16.82 5.53
N ASN A 29 -0.65 16.29 4.56
CA ASN A 29 -0.31 14.86 4.50
C ASN A 29 0.55 14.49 5.73
N PRO A 30 0.25 13.44 6.52
CA PRO A 30 -0.69 12.34 6.21
C PRO A 30 -2.09 12.44 6.82
N LEU A 31 -2.49 13.60 7.38
CA LEU A 31 -3.75 13.72 8.12
C LEU A 31 -4.99 13.27 7.33
N PRO A 32 -5.23 13.72 6.08
CA PRO A 32 -6.43 13.30 5.34
C PRO A 32 -6.49 11.78 5.14
N GLN A 33 -5.36 11.15 4.83
CA GLN A 33 -5.29 9.71 4.60
C GLN A 33 -5.44 8.91 5.89
N ALA A 34 -4.78 9.35 6.97
CA ALA A 34 -4.88 8.70 8.27
C ALA A 34 -6.31 8.79 8.85
N VAL A 35 -6.96 9.95 8.69
CA VAL A 35 -8.37 10.14 9.06
C VAL A 35 -9.28 9.26 8.21
N PHE A 36 -9.08 9.24 6.88
CA PHE A 36 -9.83 8.37 5.98
C PHE A 36 -9.73 6.89 6.39
N GLY A 37 -8.51 6.39 6.61
CA GLY A 37 -8.29 5.02 7.08
C GLY A 37 -8.98 4.74 8.41
N SER A 38 -8.90 5.66 9.36
CA SER A 38 -9.51 5.52 10.69
C SER A 38 -11.04 5.53 10.62
N VAL A 39 -11.63 6.41 9.82
CA VAL A 39 -13.09 6.44 9.56
C VAL A 39 -13.52 5.14 8.90
N MET A 40 -12.80 4.68 7.88
CA MET A 40 -13.05 3.40 7.22
C MET A 40 -12.98 2.23 8.21
N ALA A 41 -12.03 2.24 9.16
CA ALA A 41 -11.94 1.21 10.19
C ALA A 41 -13.23 1.10 11.02
N THR A 42 -13.94 2.22 11.26
CA THR A 42 -15.24 2.19 11.97
C THR A 42 -16.38 1.57 11.18
N LEU A 43 -16.29 1.56 9.84
CA LEU A 43 -17.30 0.94 8.96
C LEU A 43 -17.25 -0.58 9.01
N VAL A 44 -16.12 -1.14 9.43
CA VAL A 44 -15.94 -2.57 9.60
C VAL A 44 -16.11 -2.90 11.08
N ARG A 45 -17.29 -3.41 11.46
CA ARG A 45 -17.56 -3.98 12.80
C ARG A 45 -16.75 -5.26 13.10
N GLY A 46 -15.74 -5.57 12.30
CA GLY A 46 -14.98 -6.82 12.27
C GLY A 46 -13.55 -6.64 12.79
N GLN A 47 -13.02 -7.70 13.38
CA GLN A 47 -11.69 -7.72 13.97
C GLN A 47 -10.62 -7.64 12.88
N ILE A 48 -9.99 -6.47 12.72
CA ILE A 48 -8.79 -6.25 11.89
C ILE A 48 -7.56 -7.08 12.32
N GLY A 49 -7.71 -7.92 13.35
CA GLY A 49 -6.70 -8.84 13.84
C GLY A 49 -5.46 -8.19 14.45
N LEU A 50 -5.56 -6.94 14.90
CA LEU A 50 -4.46 -6.22 15.57
C LEU A 50 -4.37 -6.49 17.08
N ARG A 51 -5.02 -7.57 17.55
CA ARG A 51 -4.95 -8.04 18.94
C ARG A 51 -4.54 -9.52 18.97
N PRO A 52 -3.84 -9.99 20.02
CA PRO A 52 -3.62 -11.41 20.23
C PRO A 52 -4.92 -12.22 20.22
N PRO A 53 -4.93 -13.46 19.70
CA PRO A 53 -3.77 -14.19 19.14
C PRO A 53 -3.47 -13.88 17.66
N ALA A 54 -4.40 -13.27 16.92
CA ALA A 54 -4.26 -13.02 15.48
C ALA A 54 -3.03 -12.15 15.16
N LEU A 55 -2.71 -11.19 16.02
CA LEU A 55 -1.53 -10.34 15.89
C LEU A 55 -0.23 -11.16 15.74
N TRP A 56 -0.07 -12.26 16.49
CA TRP A 56 1.14 -13.08 16.41
C TRP A 56 1.30 -13.76 15.06
N GLN A 57 0.21 -14.26 14.49
CA GLN A 57 0.20 -14.80 13.14
C GLN A 57 0.46 -13.70 12.12
N GLY A 58 -0.11 -12.51 12.33
CA GLY A 58 0.17 -11.31 11.55
C GLY A 58 1.67 -10.99 11.49
N LEU A 59 2.32 -10.89 12.64
CA LEU A 59 3.76 -10.61 12.74
C LEU A 59 4.61 -11.71 12.09
N ARG A 60 4.25 -12.99 12.25
CA ARG A 60 4.98 -14.12 11.65
C ARG A 60 4.91 -14.10 10.12
N TRP A 61 3.71 -14.03 9.56
CA TRP A 61 3.52 -13.99 8.10
C TRP A 61 4.07 -12.70 7.48
N GLY A 62 3.82 -11.56 8.13
CA GLY A 62 4.32 -10.26 7.69
C GLY A 62 5.84 -10.17 7.72
N GLY A 63 6.48 -10.62 8.81
CA GLY A 63 7.94 -10.70 8.91
C GLY A 63 8.55 -11.63 7.87
N ALA A 64 7.95 -12.81 7.66
CA ALA A 64 8.39 -13.75 6.63
C ALA A 64 8.29 -13.17 5.21
N ALA A 65 7.28 -12.34 4.92
CA ALA A 65 7.14 -11.65 3.64
C ALA A 65 8.06 -10.43 3.49
N ALA A 66 8.34 -9.72 4.59
CA ALA A 66 9.16 -8.51 4.57
C ALA A 66 10.63 -8.80 4.20
N VAL A 67 11.20 -9.91 4.69
CA VAL A 67 12.60 -10.29 4.41
C VAL A 67 12.92 -10.39 2.92
N PRO A 68 12.22 -11.23 2.12
CA PRO A 68 12.52 -11.33 0.69
C PRO A 68 12.26 -10.02 -0.07
N VAL A 69 11.30 -9.20 0.37
CA VAL A 69 11.06 -7.86 -0.21
C VAL A 69 12.28 -6.96 0.00
N MET A 70 12.76 -6.82 1.24
CA MET A 70 13.92 -6.00 1.56
C MET A 70 15.18 -6.49 0.81
N LEU A 71 15.40 -7.80 0.74
CA LEU A 71 16.51 -8.38 0.00
C LEU A 71 16.41 -8.10 -1.51
N THR A 72 15.21 -8.20 -2.09
CA THR A 72 14.97 -7.91 -3.51
C THR A 72 15.24 -6.45 -3.81
N VAL A 73 14.74 -5.53 -2.99
CA VAL A 73 15.01 -4.09 -3.14
C VAL A 73 16.51 -3.80 -3.02
N ALA A 74 17.17 -4.31 -1.98
CA ALA A 74 18.60 -4.15 -1.79
C ALA A 74 19.41 -4.69 -2.98
N ALA A 75 19.08 -5.88 -3.48
CA ALA A 75 19.73 -6.47 -4.65
C ALA A 75 19.50 -5.64 -5.92
N SER A 76 18.29 -5.08 -6.10
CA SER A 76 17.93 -4.27 -7.28
C SER A 76 18.80 -3.01 -7.41
N THR A 77 19.33 -2.47 -6.31
CA THR A 77 20.24 -1.30 -6.34
C THR A 77 21.54 -1.56 -7.11
N ARG A 78 21.91 -2.83 -7.31
CA ARG A 78 23.07 -3.23 -8.12
C ARG A 78 22.81 -3.14 -9.62
N ILE A 79 21.55 -3.07 -10.05
CA ILE A 79 21.18 -2.95 -11.47
C ILE A 79 21.32 -1.47 -11.89
N PRO A 80 22.18 -1.12 -12.86
CA PRO A 80 22.46 0.28 -13.20
C PRO A 80 21.22 1.09 -13.58
N ARG A 81 20.29 0.48 -14.34
CA ARG A 81 19.03 1.13 -14.74
C ARG A 81 18.12 1.45 -13.55
N VAL A 82 18.00 0.52 -12.59
CA VAL A 82 17.20 0.72 -11.37
C VAL A 82 17.84 1.79 -10.50
N ARG A 83 19.16 1.73 -10.32
CA ARG A 83 19.91 2.73 -9.53
C ARG A 83 19.77 4.14 -10.12
N ALA A 84 19.89 4.28 -11.43
CA ALA A 84 19.69 5.56 -12.11
C ALA A 84 18.26 6.09 -11.95
N SER A 85 17.25 5.22 -12.07
CA SER A 85 15.85 5.58 -11.84
C SER A 85 15.60 6.03 -10.39
N MET A 86 16.16 5.33 -9.40
CA MET A 86 16.09 5.73 -7.98
C MET A 86 16.73 7.10 -7.72
N ALA A 87 17.89 7.35 -8.33
CA ALA A 87 18.63 8.61 -8.20
C ALA A 87 17.88 9.81 -8.78
N ALA A 88 17.13 9.60 -9.86
CA ALA A 88 16.40 10.63 -10.57
C ALA A 88 15.10 11.06 -9.87
N ARG A 89 14.62 10.31 -8.86
CA ARG A 89 13.38 10.61 -8.16
C ARG A 89 13.52 11.82 -7.24
N GLU A 90 12.54 12.71 -7.31
CA GLU A 90 12.35 13.74 -6.29
C GLU A 90 11.80 13.11 -5.01
N LEU A 91 12.59 13.17 -3.93
CA LEU A 91 12.24 12.53 -2.67
C LEU A 91 11.57 13.52 -1.72
N PRO A 92 10.49 13.13 -1.03
CA PRO A 92 9.85 14.00 -0.05
C PRO A 92 10.79 14.40 1.11
N ALA A 93 10.79 15.69 1.44
CA ALA A 93 11.49 16.24 2.60
C ALA A 93 10.51 16.76 3.68
N PRO A 94 10.84 16.65 4.98
CA PRO A 94 12.00 15.95 5.55
C PRO A 94 11.85 14.42 5.47
N ALA A 95 12.96 13.71 5.24
CA ALA A 95 12.97 12.24 5.13
C ALA A 95 12.39 11.55 6.37
N ALA A 96 12.70 12.04 7.58
CA ALA A 96 12.15 11.48 8.82
C ALA A 96 10.62 11.56 8.86
N ARG A 97 10.02 12.68 8.45
CA ARG A 97 8.55 12.83 8.37
C ARG A 97 7.95 11.89 7.33
N TRP A 98 8.65 11.67 6.23
CA TRP A 98 8.22 10.75 5.18
C TRP A 98 8.20 9.30 5.65
N LEU A 99 9.32 8.81 6.19
CA LEU A 99 9.50 7.43 6.67
C LEU A 99 8.69 7.14 7.93
N LEU A 100 8.62 8.06 8.91
CA LEU A 100 8.01 7.74 10.21
C LEU A 100 6.51 8.02 10.29
N LEU A 101 5.98 8.90 9.43
CA LEU A 101 4.58 9.32 9.51
C LEU A 101 3.83 9.10 8.21
N ARG A 102 4.38 9.58 7.09
CA ARG A 102 3.65 9.56 5.82
C ARG A 102 3.49 8.15 5.25
N ILE A 103 4.55 7.36 5.21
CA ILE A 103 4.46 5.97 4.76
C ILE A 103 3.59 5.14 5.73
N PRO A 104 3.85 5.11 7.06
CA PRO A 104 3.12 4.19 7.93
C PRO A 104 1.65 4.56 8.09
N LEU A 105 1.33 5.85 8.24
CA LEU A 105 -0.05 6.29 8.53
C LEU A 105 -0.78 6.79 7.29
N GLY A 106 -0.08 7.50 6.41
CA GLY A 106 -0.65 8.10 5.21
C GLY A 106 -0.86 7.11 4.08
N THR A 107 -0.04 6.07 4.01
CA THR A 107 -0.10 5.04 2.96
C THR A 107 -0.52 3.70 3.54
N VAL A 108 0.30 3.10 4.40
CA VAL A 108 0.09 1.71 4.81
C VAL A 108 -1.18 1.55 5.64
N TRP A 109 -1.35 2.31 6.72
CA TRP A 109 -2.56 2.22 7.54
C TRP A 109 -3.84 2.47 6.72
N SER A 110 -3.84 3.57 5.96
CA SER A 110 -5.01 4.02 5.21
C SER A 110 -5.41 3.00 4.14
N GLU A 111 -4.45 2.49 3.36
CA GLU A 111 -4.71 1.55 2.28
C GLU A 111 -5.03 0.16 2.80
N GLU A 112 -4.28 -0.37 3.78
CA GLU A 112 -4.56 -1.73 4.29
C GLU A 112 -5.95 -1.81 4.91
N VAL A 113 -6.36 -0.80 5.67
CA VAL A 113 -7.73 -0.75 6.20
C VAL A 113 -8.76 -0.64 5.08
N ALA A 114 -8.57 0.31 4.17
CA ALA A 114 -9.55 0.61 3.13
C ALA A 114 -9.74 -0.56 2.15
N TYR A 115 -8.66 -1.17 1.70
CA TYR A 115 -8.73 -2.20 0.67
C TYR A 115 -8.94 -3.60 1.26
N ARG A 116 -8.31 -3.95 2.39
CA ARG A 116 -8.34 -5.33 2.90
C ARG A 116 -9.49 -5.50 3.88
N ALA A 117 -9.53 -4.65 4.93
CA ALA A 117 -10.58 -4.76 5.94
C ALA A 117 -11.95 -4.32 5.43
N VAL A 118 -12.03 -3.24 4.65
CA VAL A 118 -13.32 -2.65 4.23
C VAL A 118 -13.77 -3.19 2.88
N LEU A 119 -13.04 -2.88 1.80
CA LEU A 119 -13.39 -3.31 0.46
C LEU A 119 -13.31 -4.84 0.34
N GLY A 120 -12.25 -5.46 0.84
CA GLY A 120 -12.06 -6.92 0.85
C GLY A 120 -13.20 -7.66 1.51
N ALA A 121 -13.61 -7.25 2.71
CA ALA A 121 -14.77 -7.84 3.39
C ALA A 121 -16.09 -7.64 2.64
N ALA A 122 -16.31 -6.47 2.02
CA ALA A 122 -17.49 -6.24 1.19
C ALA A 122 -17.48 -7.08 -0.09
N ALA A 123 -16.34 -7.17 -0.75
CA ALA A 123 -16.14 -7.92 -1.99
C ALA A 123 -16.25 -9.44 -1.75
N ALA A 124 -15.74 -9.96 -0.64
CA ALA A 124 -15.90 -11.35 -0.24
C ALA A 124 -17.38 -11.71 -0.05
N ARG A 125 -18.17 -10.86 0.63
CA ARG A 125 -19.62 -11.05 0.76
C ARG A 125 -20.36 -10.97 -0.58
N ALA A 126 -19.92 -10.08 -1.48
CA ALA A 126 -20.59 -9.86 -2.75
C ALA A 126 -20.27 -10.91 -3.82
N PHE A 127 -19.04 -11.42 -3.84
CA PHE A 127 -18.49 -12.21 -4.95
C PHE A 127 -17.86 -13.55 -4.51
N GLY A 128 -17.77 -13.81 -3.20
CA GLY A 128 -17.00 -14.92 -2.63
C GLY A 128 -15.51 -14.60 -2.49
N ASP A 129 -14.78 -15.40 -1.72
CA ASP A 129 -13.39 -15.10 -1.33
C ASP A 129 -12.43 -14.96 -2.52
N THR A 130 -12.54 -15.85 -3.51
CA THR A 130 -11.64 -15.85 -4.68
C THR A 130 -11.89 -14.67 -5.59
N LYS A 131 -13.15 -14.46 -6.02
CA LYS A 131 -13.51 -13.37 -6.93
C LYS A 131 -13.44 -12.01 -6.23
N GLY A 132 -13.79 -11.96 -4.94
CA GLY A 132 -13.67 -10.77 -4.11
C GLY A 132 -12.22 -10.30 -3.99
N ARG A 133 -11.27 -11.23 -3.81
CA ARG A 133 -9.84 -10.92 -3.82
C ARG A 133 -9.36 -10.37 -5.16
N VAL A 134 -9.75 -10.98 -6.27
CA VAL A 134 -9.41 -10.48 -7.62
C VAL A 134 -10.00 -9.07 -7.83
N PHE A 135 -11.24 -8.86 -7.42
CA PHE A 135 -11.91 -7.56 -7.49
C PHE A 135 -11.15 -6.49 -6.71
N THR A 136 -10.85 -6.74 -5.43
CA THR A 136 -10.10 -5.80 -4.58
C THR A 136 -8.70 -5.52 -5.15
N ALA A 137 -8.00 -6.55 -5.64
CA ALA A 137 -6.70 -6.40 -6.28
C ALA A 137 -6.77 -5.53 -7.54
N ALA A 138 -7.80 -5.69 -8.38
CA ALA A 138 -8.01 -4.84 -9.55
C ALA A 138 -8.28 -3.38 -9.17
N VAL A 139 -9.14 -3.15 -8.16
CA VAL A 139 -9.44 -1.79 -7.67
C VAL A 139 -8.18 -1.13 -7.08
N PHE A 140 -7.39 -1.89 -6.32
CA PHE A 140 -6.11 -1.42 -5.79
C PHE A 140 -5.10 -1.10 -6.90
N GLY A 141 -5.03 -1.92 -7.95
CA GLY A 141 -4.20 -1.63 -9.11
C GLY A 141 -4.63 -0.33 -9.82
N LEU A 142 -5.92 -0.21 -10.09
CA LEU A 142 -6.50 0.97 -10.76
C LEU A 142 -6.35 2.26 -9.95
N SER A 143 -6.36 2.19 -8.62
CA SER A 143 -6.20 3.40 -7.79
C SER A 143 -4.82 4.05 -7.92
N HIS A 144 -3.80 3.33 -8.41
CA HIS A 144 -2.45 3.83 -8.61
C HIS A 144 -2.21 4.50 -9.98
N ILE A 145 -3.23 4.58 -10.84
CA ILE A 145 -3.13 5.29 -12.13
C ILE A 145 -2.67 6.75 -11.96
N PRO A 146 -3.19 7.54 -11.00
CA PRO A 146 -2.74 8.92 -10.81
C PRO A 146 -1.26 9.02 -10.46
N ASP A 147 -0.76 8.14 -9.59
CA ASP A 147 0.64 8.12 -9.17
C ASP A 147 1.56 7.76 -10.34
N ALA A 148 1.20 6.73 -11.12
CA ALA A 148 1.95 6.33 -12.30
C ALA A 148 2.03 7.47 -13.34
N ARG A 149 0.93 8.20 -13.55
CA ARG A 149 0.91 9.37 -14.44
C ARG A 149 1.79 10.50 -13.92
N ALA A 150 1.71 10.80 -12.63
CA ALA A 150 2.51 11.85 -12.00
C ALA A 150 4.01 11.54 -12.06
N ALA A 151 4.39 10.26 -11.96
CA ALA A 151 5.76 9.80 -12.05
C ALA A 151 6.27 9.57 -13.50
N GLY A 152 5.42 9.72 -14.52
CA GLY A 152 5.78 9.41 -15.91
C GLY A 152 6.04 7.92 -16.17
N GLU A 153 5.45 7.05 -15.38
CA GLU A 153 5.65 5.60 -15.42
C GLU A 153 4.61 4.89 -16.33
N SER A 154 4.91 3.65 -16.72
CA SER A 154 3.96 2.82 -17.47
C SER A 154 2.70 2.56 -16.65
N VAL A 155 1.57 3.15 -17.04
CA VAL A 155 0.28 2.95 -16.35
C VAL A 155 -0.14 1.47 -16.33
N PRO A 156 -0.11 0.72 -17.44
CA PRO A 156 -0.44 -0.71 -17.39
C PRO A 156 0.52 -1.51 -16.49
N GLY A 157 1.81 -1.17 -16.50
CA GLY A 157 2.81 -1.80 -15.65
C GLY A 157 2.56 -1.52 -14.17
N ALA A 158 2.29 -0.27 -13.81
CA ALA A 158 1.98 0.14 -12.45
C ALA A 158 0.70 -0.54 -11.94
N VAL A 159 -0.38 -0.54 -12.72
CA VAL A 159 -1.65 -1.21 -12.38
C VAL A 159 -1.44 -2.71 -12.17
N LEU A 160 -0.66 -3.36 -13.04
CA LEU A 160 -0.37 -4.79 -12.91
C LEU A 160 0.44 -5.10 -11.65
N VAL A 161 1.56 -4.39 -11.44
CA VAL A 161 2.47 -4.62 -10.31
C VAL A 161 1.76 -4.33 -8.98
N THR A 162 1.08 -3.20 -8.88
CA THR A 162 0.33 -2.84 -7.66
C THR A 162 -0.87 -3.76 -7.45
N GLY A 163 -1.58 -4.16 -8.51
CA GLY A 163 -2.65 -5.16 -8.42
C GLY A 163 -2.16 -6.52 -7.91
N VAL A 164 -1.03 -7.03 -8.41
CA VAL A 164 -0.38 -8.25 -7.90
C VAL A 164 0.02 -8.08 -6.43
N GLY A 165 0.60 -6.93 -6.06
CA GLY A 165 0.90 -6.60 -4.68
C GLY A 165 -0.35 -6.64 -3.79
N GLY A 166 -1.43 -5.97 -4.21
CA GLY A 166 -2.72 -5.96 -3.54
C GLY A 166 -3.30 -7.38 -3.36
N TRP A 167 -3.17 -8.24 -4.36
CA TRP A 167 -3.57 -9.63 -4.26
C TRP A 167 -2.77 -10.41 -3.21
N VAL A 168 -1.44 -10.21 -3.17
CA VAL A 168 -0.55 -10.83 -2.18
C VAL A 168 -0.87 -10.33 -0.77
N PHE A 169 -1.13 -9.03 -0.60
CA PHE A 169 -1.53 -8.45 0.68
C PHE A 169 -2.86 -9.02 1.18
N GLU A 170 -3.85 -9.17 0.29
CA GLU A 170 -5.12 -9.83 0.64
C GLU A 170 -4.91 -11.31 0.99
N TRP A 171 -4.00 -12.00 0.30
CA TRP A 171 -3.63 -13.37 0.64
C TRP A 171 -2.96 -13.48 2.02
N LEU A 172 -2.05 -12.56 2.36
CA LEU A 172 -1.43 -12.48 3.69
C LEU A 172 -2.48 -12.21 4.78
N TYR A 173 -3.43 -11.33 4.51
CA TYR A 173 -4.52 -11.03 5.43
C TYR A 173 -5.39 -12.26 5.67
N ALA A 174 -5.84 -12.92 4.60
CA ALA A 174 -6.65 -14.14 4.69
C ALA A 174 -5.93 -15.29 5.41
N ARG A 175 -4.60 -15.40 5.23
CA ARG A 175 -3.82 -16.49 5.84
C ARG A 175 -3.53 -16.27 7.31
N SER A 176 -3.31 -15.02 7.71
CA SER A 176 -2.94 -14.66 9.09
C SER A 176 -4.14 -14.28 9.96
N GLY A 177 -5.25 -13.83 9.36
CA GLY A 177 -6.37 -13.21 10.05
C GLY A 177 -6.04 -11.85 10.65
N SER A 178 -4.94 -11.20 10.23
CA SER A 178 -4.45 -9.96 10.85
C SER A 178 -3.90 -8.98 9.83
N LEU A 179 -4.33 -7.72 9.90
CA LEU A 179 -3.79 -6.64 9.08
C LEU A 179 -2.29 -6.41 9.33
N ALA A 180 -1.74 -6.87 10.46
CA ALA A 180 -0.31 -6.74 10.70
C ALA A 180 0.54 -7.47 9.64
N ALA A 181 0.06 -8.58 9.07
CA ALA A 181 0.80 -9.28 8.01
C ALA A 181 0.97 -8.44 6.73
N PRO A 182 -0.10 -7.97 6.07
CA PRO A 182 0.06 -7.13 4.89
C PRO A 182 0.63 -5.75 5.23
N MET A 183 0.34 -5.16 6.41
CA MET A 183 0.95 -3.89 6.82
C MET A 183 2.47 -3.98 6.89
N LEU A 184 3.03 -5.06 7.47
CA LEU A 184 4.48 -5.26 7.51
C LEU A 184 5.09 -5.48 6.12
N ALA A 185 4.43 -6.28 5.28
CA ALA A 185 4.90 -6.50 3.90
C ALA A 185 4.86 -5.20 3.09
N HIS A 186 3.80 -4.41 3.23
CA HIS A 186 3.60 -3.13 2.55
C HIS A 186 4.57 -2.06 3.06
N LEU A 187 4.79 -1.99 4.38
CA LEU A 187 5.87 -1.18 4.97
C LEU A 187 7.22 -1.58 4.37
N ALA A 188 7.53 -2.88 4.29
CA ALA A 188 8.80 -3.33 3.74
C ALA A 188 9.00 -2.87 2.28
N VAL A 189 7.96 -2.92 1.44
CA VAL A 189 8.03 -2.43 0.06
C VAL A 189 8.34 -0.93 0.03
N ASN A 190 7.59 -0.13 0.78
CA ASN A 190 7.70 1.32 0.75
C ASN A 190 8.98 1.83 1.44
N GLU A 191 9.26 1.36 2.65
CA GLU A 191 10.42 1.79 3.44
C GLU A 191 11.73 1.34 2.81
N ALA A 192 11.83 0.08 2.35
CA ALA A 192 13.06 -0.37 1.70
C ALA A 192 13.31 0.40 0.39
N GLY A 193 12.25 0.67 -0.38
CA GLY A 193 12.34 1.49 -1.59
C GLY A 193 12.78 2.93 -1.30
N ALA A 194 12.18 3.56 -0.28
CA ALA A 194 12.50 4.91 0.14
C ALA A 194 13.94 5.03 0.66
N VAL A 195 14.36 4.11 1.54
CA VAL A 195 15.73 4.06 2.07
C VAL A 195 16.74 3.80 0.96
N ALA A 196 16.47 2.87 0.04
CA ALA A 196 17.34 2.61 -1.10
C ALA A 196 17.50 3.85 -1.99
N ALA A 197 16.41 4.56 -2.28
CA ALA A 197 16.46 5.80 -3.05
C ALA A 197 17.26 6.89 -2.32
N LEU A 198 17.06 7.08 -1.02
CA LEU A 198 17.84 8.02 -0.21
C LEU A 198 19.34 7.69 -0.22
N ALA A 199 19.69 6.41 -0.05
CA ALA A 199 21.08 5.96 -0.04
C ALA A 199 21.78 6.19 -1.39
N VAL A 200 21.11 5.85 -2.49
CA VAL A 200 21.64 6.06 -3.85
C VAL A 200 21.79 7.55 -4.17
N SER A 201 20.77 8.36 -3.87
CA SER A 201 20.78 9.81 -4.15
C SER A 201 21.73 10.59 -3.25
N GLY A 202 22.01 10.09 -2.04
CA GLY A 202 23.02 10.65 -1.12
C GLY A 202 24.45 10.35 -1.58
N GLY A 203 24.71 9.13 -2.07
CA GLY A 203 26.01 8.74 -2.60
C GLY A 203 26.44 9.53 -3.84
N ILE A 204 25.51 9.82 -4.75
CA ILE A 204 25.79 10.62 -5.97
C ILE A 204 26.15 12.07 -5.63
N ARG A 205 25.48 12.67 -4.64
CA ARG A 205 25.74 14.05 -4.21
C ARG A 205 27.06 14.24 -3.46
N ARG A 206 27.63 13.18 -2.88
CA ARG A 206 28.95 13.22 -2.21
C ARG A 206 30.15 13.03 -3.15
N ASN A 207 29.93 12.51 -4.36
CA ASN A 207 30.98 12.25 -5.35
C ASN A 207 31.04 13.31 -6.48
N ARG A 208 30.37 14.46 -6.30
CA ARG A 208 30.54 15.67 -7.10
C ARG A 208 31.12 16.76 -6.22
#